data_AF-A0A356KPQ9-F1
#
_entry.id   AF-A0A356KPQ9-F1
#
_cell.length_a   1.000
_cell.length_b   1.000
_cell.length_c   1.000
_cell.angle_alpha   90.00
_cell.angle_beta   90.00
_cell.angle_gamma   90.00
#
_symmetry.space_group_name_H-M   'P 1'
#
loop_
_entity.id
_entity.type
_entity.pdbx_description
1 polymer ?
#
loop_
_entity_poly.entity_id
_entity_poly.type
_entity_poly.pdbx_seq_one_letter_code
_entity_poly.pdbx_strand_id
1 'polypeptide(L)'
;MYSATKEFRDAEVDPQRLLDVVYDVEDYPEFVKGVRSVTVQNRGEHDLVARFEAGVGGMTFDYTLFVERTETEVRWRRIKGSFRASEGSMVFLGEGKFRYRNAMDPGFAVPGFAVQFVLERSLPRLIKEFRRRARERATEASS
;
A
#
# COMPACT_ATOMS: atom_id res chain seq x y z
N MET A 1 10.31 11.07 -10.78
CA MET A 1 9.36 10.06 -10.27
C MET A 1 9.79 8.67 -10.75
N TYR A 2 9.90 7.73 -9.83
CA TYR A 2 10.26 6.33 -10.05
C TYR A 2 9.03 5.46 -9.78
N SER A 3 8.91 4.32 -10.46
CA SER A 3 7.76 3.45 -10.27
C SER A 3 8.12 1.99 -10.44
N ALA A 4 7.44 1.13 -9.70
CA ALA A 4 7.44 -0.30 -9.91
C ALA A 4 6.00 -0.81 -10.01
N THR A 5 5.80 -1.77 -10.90
CA THR A 5 4.53 -2.46 -11.09
C THR A 5 4.77 -3.95 -10.98
N LYS A 6 3.87 -4.65 -10.29
CA LYS A 6 3.89 -6.10 -10.20
C LYS A 6 2.49 -6.65 -10.37
N GLU A 7 2.35 -7.56 -11.31
CA GLU A 7 1.16 -8.39 -11.42
C GLU A 7 1.38 -9.69 -10.64
N PHE A 8 0.31 -10.18 -10.01
CA PHE A 8 0.31 -11.44 -9.28
C PHE A 8 -1.07 -12.08 -9.32
N ARG A 9 -1.11 -13.37 -9.00
CA ARG A 9 -2.35 -14.13 -8.88
C ARG A 9 -2.47 -14.71 -7.47
N ASP A 10 -3.67 -14.62 -6.90
CA ASP A 10 -4.09 -15.35 -5.72
C ASP A 10 -5.51 -15.88 -5.92
N ALA A 11 -5.63 -17.20 -6.11
CA ALA A 11 -6.93 -17.86 -6.30
C ALA A 11 -7.58 -18.29 -4.97
N GLU A 12 -6.83 -18.24 -3.88
CA GLU A 12 -7.26 -18.72 -2.56
C GLU A 12 -7.87 -17.61 -1.70
N VAL A 13 -7.75 -16.36 -2.13
CA VAL A 13 -8.18 -15.18 -1.37
C VAL A 13 -9.28 -14.48 -2.13
N ASP A 14 -10.39 -14.19 -1.44
CA ASP A 14 -11.45 -13.34 -1.96
C ASP A 14 -10.87 -11.97 -2.38
N PRO A 15 -11.06 -11.56 -3.65
CA PRO A 15 -10.57 -10.27 -4.12
C PRO A 15 -11.01 -9.08 -3.31
N GLN A 16 -12.24 -9.07 -2.80
CA GLN A 16 -12.73 -7.98 -1.96
C GLN A 16 -11.92 -7.90 -0.67
N ARG A 17 -11.67 -9.04 -0.03
CA ARG A 17 -10.89 -9.09 1.21
C ARG A 17 -9.46 -8.60 1.02
N LEU A 18 -8.84 -8.88 -0.13
CA LEU A 18 -7.50 -8.36 -0.42
C LEU A 18 -7.51 -6.85 -0.64
N LEU A 19 -8.51 -6.32 -1.36
CA LEU A 19 -8.71 -4.88 -1.55
C LEU A 19 -9.00 -4.18 -0.21
N ASP A 20 -9.83 -4.77 0.65
CA ASP A 20 -10.11 -4.27 2.00
C ASP A 20 -8.84 -4.16 2.84
N VAL A 21 -7.98 -5.19 2.82
CA VAL A 21 -6.68 -5.15 3.51
C VAL A 21 -5.80 -4.01 3.01
N VAL A 22 -5.87 -3.65 1.73
CA VAL A 22 -5.10 -2.52 1.20
C VAL A 22 -5.76 -1.17 1.54
N TYR A 23 -7.08 -1.10 1.57
CA TYR A 23 -7.80 0.12 1.94
C TYR A 23 -7.72 0.43 3.44
N ASP A 24 -7.70 -0.59 4.30
CA ASP A 24 -7.62 -0.49 5.75
C ASP A 24 -6.20 -0.16 6.23
N VAL A 25 -5.76 1.04 5.88
CA VAL A 25 -4.40 1.51 6.15
C VAL A 25 -4.06 1.62 7.63
N GLU A 26 -5.06 1.70 8.51
CA GLU A 26 -4.87 1.80 9.97
C GLU A 26 -4.21 0.57 10.57
N ASP A 27 -4.46 -0.61 9.99
CA ASP A 27 -3.88 -1.88 10.44
C ASP A 27 -2.42 -2.07 10.00
N TYR A 28 -1.92 -1.23 9.09
CA TYR A 28 -0.59 -1.44 8.50
C TYR A 28 0.55 -1.53 9.53
N PRO A 29 0.58 -0.76 10.64
CA PRO A 29 1.62 -0.92 11.67
C PRO A 29 1.71 -2.34 12.25
N GLU A 30 0.63 -3.12 12.21
CA GLU A 30 0.59 -4.46 12.79
C GLU A 30 1.29 -5.50 11.92
N PHE A 31 1.28 -5.33 10.59
CA PHE A 31 1.72 -6.38 9.66
C PHE A 31 2.63 -5.92 8.51
N VAL A 32 2.65 -4.61 8.19
CA VAL A 32 3.48 -4.01 7.14
C VAL A 32 4.76 -3.47 7.75
N LYS A 33 5.86 -4.21 7.60
CA LYS A 33 7.15 -3.75 8.16
C LYS A 33 7.62 -2.50 7.43
N GLY A 34 8.01 -1.51 8.21
CA GLY A 34 8.44 -0.22 7.73
C GLY A 34 7.37 0.84 7.92
N VAL A 35 6.11 0.46 8.16
CA VAL A 35 5.11 1.38 8.71
C VAL A 35 5.23 1.34 10.24
N ARG A 36 5.33 2.51 10.87
CA ARG A 36 5.45 2.64 12.34
C ARG A 36 4.13 3.03 12.97
N SER A 37 3.43 3.98 12.36
CA SER A 37 2.13 4.45 12.82
C SER A 37 1.31 4.93 11.61
N VAL A 38 -0.01 4.79 11.73
CA VAL A 38 -0.98 5.35 10.81
C VAL A 38 -2.07 6.02 11.64
N THR A 39 -2.51 7.19 11.21
CA THR A 39 -3.61 7.93 11.84
C THR A 39 -4.57 8.39 10.75
N VAL A 40 -5.78 7.84 10.73
CA VAL A 40 -6.85 8.33 9.86
C VAL A 40 -7.36 9.66 10.40
N GLN A 41 -7.26 10.68 9.56
CA GLN A 41 -7.68 12.05 9.84
C GLN A 41 -9.12 12.31 9.39
N ASN A 42 -9.55 11.64 8.33
CA ASN A 42 -10.90 11.70 7.81
C ASN A 42 -11.22 10.37 7.11
N ARG A 43 -12.47 9.91 7.22
CA ARG A 43 -12.96 8.68 6.58
C ARG A 43 -14.34 8.96 5.99
N GLY A 44 -14.45 8.87 4.68
CA GLY A 44 -15.70 8.83 3.94
C GLY A 44 -16.18 7.41 3.69
N GLU A 45 -17.19 7.26 2.83
CA GLU A 45 -17.76 5.96 2.46
C GLU A 45 -16.80 5.13 1.59
N HIS A 46 -16.12 5.79 0.66
CA HIS A 46 -15.20 5.16 -0.30
C HIS A 46 -13.82 5.79 -0.32
N ASP A 47 -13.55 6.74 0.57
CA ASP A 47 -12.27 7.44 0.66
C ASP A 47 -11.84 7.67 2.11
N LEU A 48 -10.56 7.92 2.30
CA LEU A 48 -10.00 8.33 3.58
C LEU A 48 -8.76 9.19 3.38
N VAL A 49 -8.42 9.96 4.41
CA VAL A 49 -7.16 10.70 4.53
C VAL A 49 -6.43 10.14 5.73
N ALA A 50 -5.22 9.64 5.52
CA ALA A 50 -4.40 9.06 6.58
C ALA A 50 -2.98 9.61 6.58
N ARG A 51 -2.47 9.92 7.78
CA ARG A 51 -1.07 10.27 8.02
C ARG A 51 -0.30 8.99 8.36
N PHE A 52 0.87 8.84 7.76
CA PHE A 52 1.78 7.72 7.92
C PHE A 52 3.10 8.21 8.48
N GLU A 53 3.65 7.45 9.42
CA GLU A 53 5.05 7.50 9.78
C GLU A 53 5.70 6.18 9.35
N ALA A 54 6.68 6.26 8.45
CA ALA A 54 7.36 5.09 7.91
C ALA A 54 8.88 5.19 8.10
N GLY A 55 9.54 4.04 8.21
CA GLY A 55 10.99 3.92 8.32
C GLY A 55 11.56 2.95 7.31
N VAL A 56 12.50 3.40 6.47
CA VAL A 56 13.22 2.56 5.51
C VAL A 56 14.70 2.91 5.54
N GLY A 57 15.57 1.91 5.73
CA GLY A 57 17.03 2.09 5.66
C GLY A 57 17.59 3.12 6.66
N GLY A 58 16.98 3.27 7.83
CA GLY A 58 17.37 4.27 8.84
C GLY A 58 16.78 5.67 8.64
N MET A 59 16.15 5.94 7.50
CA MET A 59 15.41 7.18 7.26
C MET A 59 13.99 7.08 7.81
N THR A 60 13.48 8.18 8.36
CA THR A 60 12.07 8.31 8.78
C THR A 60 11.36 9.25 7.82
N PHE A 61 10.15 8.88 7.41
CA PHE A 61 9.30 9.63 6.49
C PHE A 61 7.94 9.87 7.15
N ASP A 62 7.46 11.10 7.05
CA ASP A 62 6.12 11.48 7.47
C ASP A 62 5.34 11.96 6.25
N TYR A 63 4.21 11.34 5.97
CA TYR A 63 3.40 11.73 4.81
C TYR A 63 1.91 11.44 5.00
N THR A 64 1.09 12.22 4.30
CA THR A 64 -0.36 12.06 4.29
C THR A 64 -0.80 11.59 2.91
N LEU A 65 -1.54 10.49 2.87
CA LEU A 65 -2.18 9.98 1.67
C LEU A 65 -3.68 10.26 1.70
N PHE A 66 -4.21 10.64 0.54
CA PHE A 66 -5.62 10.43 0.22
C PHE A 66 -5.73 9.05 -0.43
N VAL A 67 -6.63 8.21 0.08
CA VAL A 67 -6.88 6.85 -0.38
C VAL A 67 -8.33 6.76 -0.79
N GLU A 68 -8.60 6.17 -1.95
CA GLU A 68 -9.95 5.96 -2.47
C GLU A 68 -10.08 4.51 -2.94
N ARG A 69 -11.29 3.96 -2.85
CA ARG A 69 -11.58 2.61 -3.30
C ARG A 69 -12.83 2.53 -4.16
N THR A 70 -12.84 1.52 -5.01
CA THR A 70 -13.99 1.03 -5.77
C THR A 70 -14.10 -0.49 -5.54
N GLU A 71 -15.08 -1.14 -6.15
CA GLU A 71 -15.21 -2.61 -6.09
C GLU A 71 -14.01 -3.36 -6.68
N THR A 72 -13.22 -2.73 -7.55
CA THR A 72 -12.12 -3.41 -8.25
C THR A 72 -10.77 -2.74 -8.06
N GLU A 73 -10.69 -1.67 -7.28
CA GLU A 73 -9.47 -0.90 -7.18
C GLU A 73 -9.35 -0.15 -5.86
N VAL A 74 -8.13 -0.09 -5.33
CA VAL A 74 -7.74 0.88 -4.30
C VAL A 74 -6.64 1.76 -4.89
N ARG A 75 -6.81 3.08 -4.83
CA ARG A 75 -5.80 4.07 -5.24
C ARG A 75 -5.38 4.92 -4.06
N TRP A 76 -4.15 5.40 -4.11
CA TRP A 76 -3.66 6.37 -3.15
C TRP A 76 -2.78 7.41 -3.82
N ARG A 77 -2.81 8.62 -3.26
CA ARG A 77 -1.93 9.71 -3.67
C ARG A 77 -1.53 10.55 -2.47
N ARG A 78 -0.28 11.00 -2.46
CA ARG A 78 0.26 11.90 -1.44
C ARG A 78 -0.36 13.27 -1.60
N ILE A 79 -0.91 13.78 -0.50
CA ILE A 79 -1.42 15.16 -0.41
C ILE A 79 -0.50 16.06 0.42
N LYS A 80 0.32 15.50 1.33
CA LYS A 80 1.28 16.24 2.18
C LYS A 80 2.43 15.32 2.64
N GLY A 81 3.57 15.88 3.07
CA GLY A 81 4.66 15.10 3.70
C GLY A 81 6.06 15.26 3.10
N SER A 82 6.98 14.41 3.57
CA SER A 82 8.41 14.42 3.23
C SER A 82 8.72 14.13 1.76
N PHE A 83 7.89 13.33 1.08
CA PHE A 83 8.05 13.04 -0.35
C PHE A 83 7.50 14.18 -1.21
N ARG A 84 8.14 14.44 -2.35
CA ARG A 84 7.63 15.40 -3.35
C ARG A 84 6.36 14.89 -4.01
N ALA A 85 6.30 13.60 -4.32
CA ALA A 85 5.11 12.93 -4.82
C ALA A 85 5.12 11.45 -4.44
N SER A 86 3.96 10.85 -4.24
CA SER A 86 3.79 9.40 -4.15
C SER A 86 2.38 9.07 -4.58
N GLU A 87 2.23 8.05 -5.40
CA GLU A 87 0.94 7.56 -5.88
C GLU A 87 1.04 6.07 -6.15
N GLY A 88 -0.09 5.38 -6.11
CA GLY A 88 -0.13 3.97 -6.45
C GLY A 88 -1.53 3.45 -6.53
N SER A 89 -1.63 2.20 -6.94
CA SER A 89 -2.91 1.50 -7.01
C SER A 89 -2.74 0.00 -6.86
N MET A 90 -3.78 -0.64 -6.34
CA MET A 90 -4.00 -2.06 -6.48
C MET A 90 -5.30 -2.29 -7.24
N VAL A 91 -5.22 -2.94 -8.40
CA VAL A 91 -6.35 -3.20 -9.29
C VAL A 91 -6.60 -4.71 -9.36
N PHE A 92 -7.84 -5.13 -9.16
CA PHE A 92 -8.30 -6.48 -9.46
C PHE A 92 -8.61 -6.60 -10.96
N LEU A 93 -7.95 -7.55 -11.63
CA LEU A 93 -8.04 -7.76 -13.07
C LEU A 93 -8.98 -8.92 -13.46
N GLY A 94 -9.67 -9.53 -12.50
CA GLY A 94 -10.46 -10.75 -12.70
C GLY A 94 -9.67 -12.04 -12.48
N GLU A 95 -10.37 -13.17 -12.30
CA GLU A 95 -9.77 -14.52 -12.18
C GLU A 95 -8.68 -14.68 -11.10
N GLY A 96 -8.77 -13.91 -10.02
CA GLY A 96 -7.78 -13.86 -8.93
C GLY A 96 -6.48 -13.12 -9.31
N LYS A 97 -6.45 -12.38 -10.43
CA LYS A 97 -5.28 -11.60 -10.87
C LYS A 97 -5.36 -10.17 -10.34
N PHE A 98 -4.22 -9.63 -9.93
CA PHE A 98 -4.08 -8.27 -9.43
C PHE A 98 -2.88 -7.57 -10.05
N ARG A 99 -2.98 -6.25 -10.19
CA ARG A 99 -1.86 -5.37 -10.53
C ARG A 99 -1.62 -4.38 -9.40
N TYR A 100 -0.43 -4.41 -8.84
CA TYR A 100 0.02 -3.44 -7.84
C TYR A 100 1.03 -2.49 -8.48
N ARG A 101 0.77 -1.20 -8.44
CA ARG A 101 1.68 -0.13 -8.89
C ARG A 101 2.00 0.78 -7.71
N ASN A 102 3.28 1.12 -7.56
CA ASN A 102 3.72 2.16 -6.63
C ASN A 102 4.70 3.08 -7.33
N ALA A 103 4.45 4.38 -7.28
CA ALA A 103 5.30 5.42 -7.82
C ALA A 103 5.63 6.43 -6.71
N MET A 104 6.89 6.86 -6.67
CA MET A 104 7.34 7.86 -5.72
C MET A 104 8.38 8.80 -6.30
N ASP A 105 8.38 10.01 -5.75
CA ASP A 105 9.38 11.01 -5.97
C ASP A 105 9.90 11.50 -4.61
N PRO A 106 11.14 11.14 -4.25
CA PRO A 106 11.68 11.45 -2.94
C PRO A 106 11.81 12.96 -2.70
N GLY A 107 12.04 13.77 -3.74
CA GLY A 107 12.20 15.22 -3.60
C GLY A 107 13.57 15.69 -3.10
N PHE A 108 14.50 14.77 -2.83
CA PHE A 108 15.88 15.07 -2.45
C PHE A 108 16.87 14.35 -3.38
N ALA A 109 18.13 14.77 -3.35
CA ALA A 109 19.19 14.24 -4.20
C ALA A 109 19.55 12.80 -3.78
N VAL A 110 18.84 11.84 -4.34
CA VAL A 110 19.17 10.41 -4.26
C VAL A 110 19.47 9.85 -5.64
N PRO A 111 20.42 8.91 -5.74
CA PRO A 111 20.60 8.20 -6.99
C PRO A 111 19.33 7.42 -7.34
N GLY A 112 18.84 7.60 -8.57
CA GLY A 112 17.57 6.99 -9.01
C GLY A 112 17.55 5.47 -8.93
N PHE A 113 18.70 4.82 -9.16
CA PHE A 113 18.85 3.38 -9.03
C PHE A 113 18.54 2.88 -7.61
N ALA A 114 18.85 3.67 -6.57
CA ALA A 114 18.59 3.29 -5.18
C ALA A 114 17.09 3.31 -4.88
N VAL A 115 16.36 4.33 -5.37
CA VAL A 115 14.90 4.41 -5.23
C VAL A 115 14.23 3.25 -5.95
N GLN A 116 14.62 3.01 -7.21
CA GLN A 116 14.08 1.93 -8.02
C GLN A 116 14.29 0.56 -7.34
N PHE A 117 15.49 0.31 -6.83
CA PHE A 117 15.83 -0.92 -6.14
C PHE A 117 15.00 -1.15 -4.87
N VAL A 118 14.74 -0.10 -4.09
CA VAL A 118 13.87 -0.18 -2.91
C VAL A 118 12.43 -0.51 -3.32
N LEU A 119 11.90 0.13 -4.36
CA LEU A 119 10.57 -0.17 -4.89
C LEU A 119 10.48 -1.64 -5.32
N GLU A 120 11.40 -2.10 -6.16
CA GLU A 120 11.41 -3.47 -6.69
C GLU A 120 11.54 -4.54 -5.60
N ARG A 121 12.31 -4.28 -4.54
CA ARG A 121 12.44 -5.21 -3.41
C ARG A 121 11.27 -5.16 -2.43
N SER A 122 10.64 -4.01 -2.26
CA SER A 122 9.52 -3.86 -1.33
C SER A 122 8.23 -4.48 -1.87
N LEU A 123 7.96 -4.36 -3.17
CA LEU A 123 6.72 -4.83 -3.79
C LEU A 123 6.40 -6.33 -3.51
N PRO A 124 7.30 -7.29 -3.81
CA PRO A 124 7.03 -8.71 -3.57
C PRO A 124 6.74 -9.02 -2.10
N ARG A 125 7.39 -8.27 -1.21
CA ARG A 125 7.25 -8.41 0.23
C ARG A 125 5.92 -7.86 0.74
N LEU A 126 5.55 -6.66 0.31
CA LEU A 126 4.26 -6.03 0.62
C LEU A 126 3.10 -6.92 0.13
N ILE A 127 3.18 -7.43 -1.09
CA ILE A 127 2.17 -8.35 -1.64
C ILE A 127 2.04 -9.60 -0.76
N LYS A 128 3.14 -10.16 -0.27
CA LYS A 128 3.11 -11.32 0.64
C LYS A 128 2.45 -10.96 1.99
N GLU A 129 2.74 -9.78 2.53
CA GLU A 129 2.16 -9.27 3.78
C GLU A 129 0.64 -9.05 3.66
N PHE A 130 0.17 -8.44 2.55
CA PHE A 130 -1.25 -8.28 2.27
C PHE A 130 -1.97 -9.62 2.10
N ARG A 131 -1.41 -10.55 1.32
CA ARG A 131 -2.00 -11.89 1.13
C ARG A 131 -2.11 -12.65 2.45
N ARG A 132 -1.09 -12.55 3.30
CA ARG A 132 -1.12 -13.17 4.63
C ARG A 132 -2.23 -12.57 5.49
N ARG A 133 -2.31 -11.23 5.60
CA ARG A 133 -3.33 -10.55 6.40
C ARG A 133 -4.75 -10.86 5.91
N ALA A 134 -4.95 -10.93 4.59
CA ALA A 134 -6.24 -11.32 4.01
C ALA A 134 -6.66 -12.75 4.38
N ARG A 135 -5.71 -13.69 4.52
CA ARG A 135 -6.00 -15.07 4.95
C ARG A 135 -6.28 -15.16 6.45
N GLU A 136 -5.58 -14.38 7.27
CA GLU A 136 -5.82 -14.29 8.72
C GLU A 136 -7.24 -13.80 9.01
N ARG A 137 -7.67 -12.69 8.38
CA ARG A 137 -9.04 -12.17 8.49
C ARG A 137 -10.12 -13.17 8.04
N ALA A 138 -9.81 -14.08 7.11
CA ALA A 138 -10.74 -15.11 6.67
C ALA A 138 -10.99 -16.19 7.75
N THR A 139 -9.96 -16.48 8.55
CA THR A 139 -10.00 -17.50 9.60
C THR A 139 -10.74 -16.97 10.84
N GLU A 140 -10.51 -15.71 11.19
CA GLU A 140 -11.17 -15.01 12.31
C GLU A 140 -12.69 -14.89 12.09
N ALA A 141 -13.14 -14.65 10.86
CA ALA A 141 -14.57 -14.57 10.54
C ALA A 141 -15.31 -15.92 10.56
N SER A 142 -14.57 -17.04 10.66
CA SER A 142 -15.12 -18.40 10.66
C SER A 142 -15.07 -19.08 12.03
N SER A 143 -14.62 -18.36 13.06
CA SER A 143 -14.52 -18.83 14.46
C SER A 143 -15.54 -18.11 15.34
#